data_AF-A0A7X3RBF6-F1
#
_entry.id   AF-A0A7X3RBF6-F1
#
_cell.length_a   1.000
_cell.length_b   1.000
_cell.length_c   1.000
_cell.angle_alpha   90.00
_cell.angle_beta   90.00
_cell.angle_gamma   90.00
#
_symmetry.space_group_name_H-M   'P 1'
#
loop_
_entity.id
_entity.type
_entity.pdbx_description
1 polymer ?
#
loop_
_entity_poly.entity_id
_entity_poly.type
_entity_poly.pdbx_seq_one_letter_code
_entity_poly.pdbx_strand_id
1 'polypeptide(L)'
;YDYLPKAFSEEVLEANDRSLEEQLAATKMITAVDDTTATVLGILTIGKNPQDFLPGAYIQFLRIDGNELTDDIIDSLAIRGAMPDQIRRLDDKLIAHNRIAVDIMSGPIEKRTALYPIEAVQQITRNAIMHRTYEATNAPVRVYWYNDRIEVLSPGGVFGTITVENFGEPGYVDYRNPNLADAMRTFGFVQRFGMGIPIARRLLAESGHPEPKFEIDSTFARATIQAR
;
A
#
# COMPACT_ATOMS: atom_id res chain seq x y z
N TYR A 1 -1.79 17.00 -9.18
CA TYR A 1 -2.65 18.11 -8.71
C TYR A 1 -3.80 17.64 -7.81
N ASP A 2 -3.77 16.40 -7.30
CA ASP A 2 -4.93 15.78 -6.64
C ASP A 2 -4.90 15.78 -5.10
N TYR A 3 -3.84 16.33 -4.48
CA TYR A 3 -3.64 16.28 -3.02
C TYR A 3 -4.27 17.48 -2.30
N LEU A 4 -4.02 18.70 -2.76
CA LEU A 4 -4.50 19.92 -2.09
C LEU A 4 -6.05 19.97 -1.98
N PRO A 5 -6.83 19.62 -3.03
CA PRO A 5 -8.28 19.51 -2.94
C PRO A 5 -8.81 18.46 -1.95
N LYS A 6 -7.96 17.51 -1.53
CA LYS A 6 -8.30 16.45 -0.57
C LYS A 6 -7.81 16.76 0.84
N ALA A 7 -6.72 17.53 0.96
CA ALA A 7 -6.14 17.96 2.22
C ALA A 7 -6.95 19.08 2.90
N PHE A 8 -7.70 19.84 2.11
CA PHE A 8 -8.55 20.93 2.56
C PHE A 8 -9.94 20.79 1.91
N SER A 9 -11.02 21.10 2.62
CA SER A 9 -12.36 21.10 2.02
C SER A 9 -12.48 22.19 0.96
N GLU A 10 -13.40 22.03 0.01
CA GLU A 10 -13.65 22.98 -1.09
C GLU A 10 -13.96 24.38 -0.53
N GLU A 11 -14.77 24.49 0.53
CA GLU A 11 -15.02 25.74 1.26
C GLU A 11 -13.77 26.36 1.92
N VAL A 12 -12.83 25.53 2.41
CA VAL A 12 -11.58 26.02 3.02
C VAL A 12 -10.58 26.44 1.95
N LEU A 13 -10.66 25.90 0.73
CA LEU A 13 -9.84 26.31 -0.42
C LEU A 13 -10.39 27.58 -1.07
N GLU A 14 -11.71 27.68 -1.21
CA GLU A 14 -12.39 28.87 -1.75
C GLU A 14 -12.34 30.06 -0.78
N ALA A 15 -12.27 29.82 0.53
CA ALA A 15 -12.04 30.85 1.56
C ALA A 15 -10.56 31.00 1.98
N ASN A 16 -9.63 30.22 1.40
CA ASN A 16 -8.20 30.35 1.68
C ASN A 16 -7.58 31.42 0.79
N ASP A 17 -7.17 32.53 1.39
CA ASP A 17 -6.27 33.51 0.76
C ASP A 17 -4.80 33.03 0.73
N ARG A 18 -4.54 31.76 1.08
CA ARG A 18 -3.19 31.19 1.11
C ARG A 18 -2.66 30.95 -0.30
N SER A 19 -1.47 31.47 -0.57
CA SER A 19 -0.65 31.15 -1.73
C SER A 19 -0.40 29.64 -1.85
N LEU A 20 -0.03 29.19 -3.04
CA LEU A 20 0.31 27.78 -3.29
C LEU A 20 1.45 27.32 -2.37
N GLU A 21 2.44 28.16 -2.16
CA GLU A 21 3.58 27.93 -1.27
C GLU A 21 3.13 27.75 0.18
N GLU A 22 2.22 28.57 0.68
CA GLU A 22 1.63 28.40 2.02
C GLU A 22 0.86 27.08 2.15
N GLN A 23 0.12 26.67 1.11
CA GLN A 23 -0.59 25.39 1.12
C GLN A 23 0.36 24.19 1.10
N LEU A 24 1.42 24.26 0.29
CA LEU A 24 2.44 23.21 0.18
C LEU A 24 3.27 23.11 1.47
N ALA A 25 3.64 24.23 2.08
CA ALA A 25 4.37 24.27 3.35
C ALA A 25 3.48 23.74 4.50
N ALA A 26 2.22 24.17 4.58
CA ALA A 26 1.27 23.69 5.59
C ALA A 26 1.01 22.18 5.51
N THR A 27 1.17 21.60 4.31
CA THR A 27 1.05 20.16 4.08
C THR A 27 2.40 19.42 4.06
N LYS A 28 3.49 20.11 4.44
CA LYS A 28 4.86 19.58 4.53
C LYS A 28 5.43 19.05 3.19
N MET A 29 4.90 19.53 2.06
CA MET A 29 5.38 19.15 0.72
C MET A 29 6.66 19.88 0.34
N ILE A 30 6.85 21.09 0.86
CA ILE A 30 8.07 21.89 0.75
C ILE A 30 8.58 22.26 2.15
N THR A 31 9.86 22.66 2.26
CA THR A 31 10.49 23.00 3.54
C THR A 31 9.82 24.20 4.22
N ALA A 32 9.59 25.28 3.49
CA ALA A 32 8.95 26.49 3.99
C ALA A 32 8.36 27.33 2.83
N VAL A 33 7.67 28.43 3.14
CA VAL A 33 7.12 29.35 2.12
C VAL A 33 8.24 30.07 1.36
N ASP A 34 9.31 30.43 2.06
CA ASP A 34 10.51 31.09 1.54
C ASP A 34 11.61 30.11 1.09
N ASP A 35 11.48 28.83 1.42
CA ASP A 35 12.30 27.73 0.90
C ASP A 35 11.43 26.64 0.25
N THR A 36 11.23 26.78 -1.06
CA THR A 36 10.38 25.87 -1.84
C THR A 36 11.07 24.55 -2.20
N THR A 37 12.16 24.19 -1.53
CA THR A 37 12.79 22.88 -1.68
C THR A 37 11.80 21.78 -1.31
N ALA A 38 11.61 20.80 -2.20
CA ALA A 38 10.68 19.70 -1.97
C ALA A 38 11.19 18.79 -0.83
N THR A 39 10.30 18.45 0.10
CA THR A 39 10.60 17.44 1.12
C THR A 39 10.53 16.04 0.51
N VAL A 40 11.06 15.02 1.21
CA VAL A 40 10.87 13.61 0.82
C VAL A 40 9.38 13.27 0.70
N LEU A 41 8.54 13.80 1.61
CA LEU A 41 7.09 13.62 1.52
C LEU A 41 6.52 14.25 0.23
N GLY A 42 6.94 15.47 -0.08
CA GLY A 42 6.55 16.18 -1.31
C GLY A 42 6.91 15.39 -2.56
N ILE A 43 8.14 14.91 -2.62
CA ILE A 43 8.63 14.06 -3.71
C ILE A 43 7.76 12.80 -3.83
N LEU A 44 7.52 12.08 -2.74
CA LEU A 44 6.74 10.83 -2.76
C LEU A 44 5.25 11.05 -3.07
N THR A 45 4.68 12.19 -2.71
CA THR A 45 3.23 12.41 -2.73
C THR A 45 2.74 13.13 -3.98
N ILE A 46 3.49 14.13 -4.45
CA ILE A 46 3.11 14.97 -5.59
C ILE A 46 4.22 15.12 -6.64
N GLY A 47 5.39 14.53 -6.40
CA GLY A 47 6.50 14.53 -7.36
C GLY A 47 6.19 13.75 -8.62
N LYS A 48 6.65 14.24 -9.77
CA LYS A 48 6.43 13.59 -11.08
C LYS A 48 7.24 12.30 -11.22
N ASN A 49 8.52 12.36 -10.85
CA ASN A 49 9.46 11.23 -10.94
C ASN A 49 10.17 11.01 -9.58
N PRO A 50 9.48 10.47 -8.55
CA PRO A 50 10.09 10.29 -7.24
C PRO A 50 11.32 9.37 -7.29
N GLN A 51 11.37 8.47 -8.27
CA GLN A 51 12.43 7.49 -8.42
C GLN A 51 13.77 8.09 -8.88
N ASP A 52 13.79 9.33 -9.39
CA ASP A 52 15.04 10.03 -9.71
C ASP A 52 15.82 10.41 -8.44
N PHE A 53 15.11 10.55 -7.31
CA PHE A 53 15.67 10.88 -6.00
C PHE A 53 15.71 9.68 -5.06
N LEU A 54 14.71 8.79 -5.18
CA LEU A 54 14.54 7.60 -4.35
C LEU A 54 14.34 6.38 -5.26
N PRO A 55 15.41 5.77 -5.79
CA PRO A 55 15.30 4.74 -6.84
C PRO A 55 14.46 3.52 -6.45
N GLY A 56 14.49 3.13 -5.16
CA GLY A 56 13.64 2.06 -4.62
C GLY A 56 12.17 2.44 -4.43
N ALA A 57 11.78 3.68 -4.75
CA ALA A 57 10.44 4.18 -4.48
C ALA A 57 9.36 3.77 -5.45
N TYR A 58 9.25 2.49 -5.75
CA TYR A 58 8.23 1.94 -6.63
C TYR A 58 7.71 0.60 -6.10
N ILE A 59 6.68 0.07 -6.76
CA ILE A 59 6.13 -1.26 -6.48
C ILE A 59 6.45 -2.14 -7.69
N GLN A 60 7.06 -3.30 -7.46
CA GLN A 60 7.17 -4.33 -8.47
C GLN A 60 6.01 -5.31 -8.34
N PHE A 61 5.11 -5.30 -9.30
CA PHE A 61 4.02 -6.29 -9.40
C PHE A 61 4.42 -7.41 -10.37
N LEU A 62 4.17 -8.66 -10.00
CA LEU A 62 4.27 -9.83 -10.88
C LEU A 62 3.02 -10.71 -10.71
N ARG A 63 2.44 -11.17 -11.81
CA ARG A 63 1.50 -12.29 -11.86
C ARG A 63 2.21 -13.47 -12.50
N ILE A 64 2.38 -14.53 -11.72
CA ILE A 64 3.15 -15.73 -12.07
C ILE A 64 2.18 -16.89 -12.26
N ASP A 65 2.15 -17.49 -13.44
CA ASP A 65 1.30 -18.65 -13.73
C ASP A 65 1.94 -19.95 -13.22
N GLY A 66 2.00 -20.05 -11.90
CA GLY A 66 2.60 -21.15 -11.19
C GLY A 66 2.76 -20.82 -9.72
N ASN A 67 3.55 -21.62 -9.01
CA ASN A 67 3.77 -21.51 -7.57
C ASN A 67 5.23 -21.22 -7.20
N GLU A 68 6.13 -21.25 -8.19
CA GLU A 68 7.55 -20.96 -8.07
C GLU A 68 7.90 -19.65 -8.79
N LEU A 69 8.91 -18.93 -8.29
CA LEU A 69 9.33 -17.65 -8.89
C LEU A 69 9.87 -17.81 -10.33
N THR A 70 10.30 -19.02 -10.68
CA THR A 70 10.83 -19.38 -12.00
C THR A 70 9.74 -19.76 -13.00
N ASP A 71 8.48 -19.85 -12.58
CA ASP A 71 7.35 -20.11 -13.47
C ASP A 71 7.04 -18.89 -14.37
N ASP A 72 6.23 -19.12 -15.40
CA ASP A 72 5.95 -18.12 -16.43
C ASP A 72 5.28 -16.86 -15.86
N ILE A 73 5.81 -15.69 -16.21
CA ILE A 73 5.24 -14.40 -15.81
C ILE A 73 4.23 -13.97 -16.88
N ILE A 74 2.95 -13.95 -16.50
CA ILE A 74 1.84 -13.60 -17.42
C ILE A 74 1.44 -12.12 -17.33
N ASP A 75 1.86 -11.41 -16.28
CA ASP A 75 1.76 -9.95 -16.20
C ASP A 75 2.84 -9.40 -15.27
N SER A 76 3.41 -8.25 -15.63
CA SER A 76 4.46 -7.59 -14.85
C SER A 76 4.36 -6.08 -15.00
N LEU A 77 4.56 -5.38 -13.90
CA LEU A 77 4.62 -3.92 -13.93
C LEU A 77 5.50 -3.37 -12.82
N ALA A 78 6.50 -2.57 -13.20
CA ALA A 78 7.18 -1.66 -12.28
C ALA A 78 6.33 -0.38 -12.14
N ILE A 79 5.56 -0.30 -11.07
CA ILE A 79 4.62 0.80 -10.80
C ILE A 79 5.38 1.98 -10.19
N ARG A 80 5.75 2.92 -11.06
CA ARG A 80 6.48 4.16 -10.74
C ARG A 80 5.54 5.38 -10.66
N GLY A 81 6.09 6.55 -10.31
CA GLY A 81 5.34 7.80 -10.12
C GLY A 81 5.12 8.12 -8.64
N ALA A 82 4.22 9.06 -8.35
CA ALA A 82 3.85 9.40 -6.97
C ALA A 82 3.10 8.25 -6.27
N MET A 83 3.25 8.15 -4.95
CA MET A 83 2.57 7.18 -4.09
C MET A 83 1.06 7.00 -4.39
N PRO A 84 0.24 8.06 -4.53
CA PRO A 84 -1.18 7.87 -4.84
C PRO A 84 -1.42 7.15 -6.17
N ASP A 85 -0.60 7.43 -7.19
CA ASP A 85 -0.70 6.78 -8.50
C ASP A 85 -0.20 5.34 -8.43
N GLN A 86 0.82 5.08 -7.61
CA GLN A 86 1.28 3.71 -7.35
C GLN A 86 0.20 2.85 -6.71
N ILE A 87 -0.49 3.37 -5.69
CA ILE A 87 -1.57 2.64 -5.00
C ILE A 87 -2.72 2.36 -5.98
N ARG A 88 -3.21 3.38 -6.71
CA ARG A 88 -4.32 3.20 -7.66
C ARG A 88 -3.99 2.16 -8.73
N ARG A 89 -2.81 2.25 -9.34
CA ARG A 89 -2.38 1.30 -10.37
C ARG A 89 -2.17 -0.11 -9.83
N LEU A 90 -1.74 -0.24 -8.58
CA LEU A 90 -1.66 -1.54 -7.92
C LEU A 90 -3.07 -2.09 -7.68
N ASP A 91 -3.98 -1.28 -7.15
CA ASP A 91 -5.37 -1.68 -6.90
C ASP A 91 -6.05 -2.13 -8.21
N ASP A 92 -5.84 -1.41 -9.32
CA ASP A 92 -6.33 -1.80 -10.66
C ASP A 92 -5.80 -3.17 -11.09
N LYS A 93 -4.50 -3.44 -10.89
CA LYS A 93 -3.90 -4.75 -11.17
C LYS A 93 -4.49 -5.85 -10.29
N LEU A 94 -4.65 -5.57 -9.00
CA LEU A 94 -5.21 -6.55 -8.07
C LEU A 94 -6.65 -6.89 -8.45
N ILE A 95 -7.48 -5.89 -8.75
CA ILE A 95 -8.87 -6.08 -9.19
C ILE A 95 -8.93 -6.84 -10.52
N ALA A 96 -8.09 -6.47 -11.49
CA ALA A 96 -8.08 -7.11 -12.81
C ALA A 96 -7.72 -8.61 -12.75
N HIS A 97 -6.85 -9.01 -11.82
CA HIS A 97 -6.45 -10.41 -11.63
C HIS A 97 -7.30 -11.19 -10.62
N ASN A 98 -8.08 -10.50 -9.77
CA ASN A 98 -8.96 -11.14 -8.79
C ASN A 98 -10.23 -11.68 -9.45
N ARG A 99 -10.09 -12.78 -10.20
CA ARG A 99 -11.16 -13.41 -10.97
C ARG A 99 -12.37 -13.70 -10.07
N ILE A 100 -13.56 -13.47 -10.61
CA ILE A 100 -14.82 -13.83 -9.98
C ILE A 100 -15.26 -15.18 -10.54
N ALA A 101 -15.26 -16.21 -9.71
CA ALA A 101 -15.90 -17.48 -10.03
C ALA A 101 -17.42 -17.29 -9.96
N VAL A 102 -18.12 -17.78 -10.97
CA VAL A 102 -19.59 -17.76 -11.05
C VAL A 102 -20.08 -19.19 -10.97
N ASP A 103 -20.87 -19.50 -9.95
CA ASP A 103 -21.52 -20.78 -9.76
C ASP A 103 -23.03 -20.63 -9.95
N ILE A 104 -23.53 -21.24 -11.02
CA ILE A 104 -24.96 -21.28 -11.39
C ILE A 104 -25.57 -22.67 -11.21
N MET A 105 -24.79 -23.65 -10.76
CA MET A 105 -25.17 -25.07 -10.77
C MET A 105 -25.38 -25.65 -9.36
N SER A 106 -24.73 -25.08 -8.34
CA SER A 106 -24.77 -25.65 -6.98
C SER A 106 -25.98 -25.24 -6.12
N GLY A 107 -26.79 -24.29 -6.57
CA GLY A 107 -27.92 -23.79 -5.80
C GLY A 107 -28.98 -23.06 -6.64
N PRO A 108 -30.11 -22.67 -6.02
CA PRO A 108 -31.21 -21.99 -6.71
C PRO A 108 -30.89 -20.53 -7.11
N ILE A 109 -29.74 -20.00 -6.69
CA ILE A 109 -29.31 -18.62 -6.92
C ILE A 109 -27.85 -18.64 -7.38
N GLU A 110 -27.51 -17.82 -8.38
CA GLU A 110 -26.13 -17.60 -8.84
C GLU A 110 -25.25 -17.08 -7.69
N LYS A 111 -24.11 -17.75 -7.45
CA LYS A 111 -23.11 -17.34 -6.47
C LYS A 111 -21.85 -16.82 -7.16
N ARG A 112 -21.49 -15.57 -6.88
CA ARG A 112 -20.23 -14.96 -7.34
C ARG A 112 -19.23 -14.91 -6.20
N THR A 113 -18.07 -15.53 -6.36
CA THR A 113 -17.02 -15.55 -5.34
C THR A 113 -15.71 -15.10 -5.97
N ALA A 114 -15.12 -14.02 -5.44
CA ALA A 114 -13.79 -13.58 -5.82
C ALA A 114 -12.72 -14.54 -5.27
N LEU A 115 -11.56 -14.63 -5.93
CA LEU A 115 -10.45 -15.46 -5.47
C LEU A 115 -9.90 -15.01 -4.11
N TYR A 116 -9.87 -13.70 -3.85
CA TYR A 116 -9.48 -13.11 -2.57
C TYR A 116 -10.46 -12.00 -2.17
N PRO A 117 -10.68 -11.76 -0.86
CA PRO A 117 -11.28 -10.51 -0.39
C PRO A 117 -10.32 -9.36 -0.71
N ILE A 118 -10.63 -8.60 -1.76
CA ILE A 118 -9.72 -7.60 -2.32
C ILE A 118 -9.32 -6.54 -1.29
N GLU A 119 -10.25 -6.19 -0.40
CA GLU A 119 -10.05 -5.23 0.67
C GLU A 119 -8.97 -5.72 1.65
N ALA A 120 -8.87 -7.02 1.92
CA ALA A 120 -7.82 -7.58 2.78
C ALA A 120 -6.44 -7.47 2.11
N VAL A 121 -6.36 -7.78 0.82
CA VAL A 121 -5.12 -7.65 0.03
C VAL A 121 -4.68 -6.18 -0.01
N GLN A 122 -5.62 -5.25 -0.22
CA GLN A 122 -5.37 -3.81 -0.20
C GLN A 122 -4.86 -3.31 1.17
N GLN A 123 -5.41 -3.82 2.29
CA GLN A 123 -4.88 -3.47 3.62
C GLN A 123 -3.41 -3.86 3.75
N ILE A 124 -3.04 -5.07 3.29
CA ILE A 124 -1.67 -5.58 3.40
C ILE A 124 -0.71 -4.80 2.47
N THR A 125 -1.08 -4.57 1.21
CA THR A 125 -0.23 -3.83 0.27
C THR A 125 -0.05 -2.37 0.66
N ARG A 126 -1.11 -1.70 1.13
CA ARG A 126 -1.02 -0.32 1.64
C ARG A 126 -0.18 -0.24 2.91
N ASN A 127 -0.28 -1.23 3.80
CA ASN A 127 0.61 -1.31 4.97
C ASN A 127 2.08 -1.44 4.55
N ALA A 128 2.39 -2.29 3.58
CA ALA A 128 3.74 -2.42 3.03
C ALA A 128 4.29 -1.08 2.49
N ILE A 129 3.49 -0.33 1.72
CA ILE A 129 3.89 0.98 1.17
C ILE A 129 4.07 2.05 2.26
N MET A 130 3.24 2.01 3.30
CA MET A 130 3.27 2.98 4.41
C MET A 130 4.49 2.77 5.31
N HIS A 131 4.86 1.52 5.60
CA HIS A 131 5.92 1.19 6.56
C HIS A 131 7.29 0.90 5.94
N ARG A 132 7.40 0.88 4.60
CA ARG A 132 8.67 0.60 3.94
C ARG A 132 9.78 1.56 4.36
N THR A 133 11.02 1.08 4.30
CA THR A 133 12.19 1.96 4.32
C THR A 133 12.37 2.66 2.96
N TYR A 134 12.65 3.95 3.01
CA TYR A 134 13.04 4.77 1.86
C TYR A 134 14.54 5.06 1.84
N GLU A 135 15.25 4.57 2.86
CA GLU A 135 16.68 4.71 3.09
C GLU A 135 17.34 3.32 3.19
N ALA A 136 18.68 3.29 3.13
CA ALA A 136 19.54 2.10 3.24
C ALA A 136 19.40 1.03 2.13
N THR A 137 18.31 1.01 1.35
CA THR A 137 18.13 0.06 0.25
C THR A 137 17.33 0.67 -0.91
N ASN A 138 17.64 0.22 -2.12
CA ASN A 138 16.89 0.53 -3.35
C ASN A 138 15.90 -0.58 -3.71
N ALA A 139 15.66 -1.55 -2.83
CA ALA A 139 14.65 -2.57 -3.03
C ALA A 139 13.24 -1.95 -3.06
N PRO A 140 12.37 -2.31 -4.03
CA PRO A 140 10.98 -1.89 -4.05
C PRO A 140 10.13 -2.72 -3.09
N VAL A 141 8.90 -2.27 -2.87
CA VAL A 141 7.84 -3.17 -2.41
C VAL A 141 7.55 -4.16 -3.55
N ARG A 142 7.46 -5.44 -3.25
CA ARG A 142 7.15 -6.49 -4.22
C ARG A 142 5.79 -7.07 -3.92
N VAL A 143 4.96 -7.21 -4.95
CA VAL A 143 3.65 -7.86 -4.87
C VAL A 143 3.64 -8.97 -5.91
N TYR A 144 3.85 -10.20 -5.47
CA TYR A 144 3.93 -11.37 -6.34
C TYR A 144 2.69 -12.23 -6.15
N TRP A 145 1.96 -12.43 -7.24
CA TRP A 145 0.72 -13.18 -7.27
C TRP A 145 0.93 -14.50 -8.00
N TYR A 146 1.00 -15.57 -7.23
CA TYR A 146 1.09 -16.98 -7.66
C TYR A 146 -0.30 -17.61 -7.75
N ASN A 147 -0.38 -18.82 -8.32
CA ASN A 147 -1.66 -19.52 -8.43
C ASN A 147 -2.23 -19.92 -7.06
N ASP A 148 -1.39 -20.15 -6.06
CA ASP A 148 -1.79 -20.56 -4.71
C ASP A 148 -1.72 -19.45 -3.64
N ARG A 149 -1.09 -18.30 -3.91
CA ARG A 149 -0.89 -17.25 -2.91
C ARG A 149 -0.55 -15.88 -3.50
N ILE A 150 -0.72 -14.85 -2.68
CA ILE A 150 -0.15 -13.51 -2.89
C ILE A 150 0.92 -13.26 -1.83
N GLU A 151 2.12 -12.92 -2.27
CA GLU A 151 3.23 -12.48 -1.41
C GLU A 151 3.44 -10.98 -1.54
N VAL A 152 3.48 -10.28 -0.41
CA VAL A 152 3.77 -8.85 -0.32
C VAL A 152 5.04 -8.68 0.50
N LEU A 153 6.13 -8.26 -0.13
CA LEU A 153 7.41 -8.00 0.54
C LEU A 153 7.64 -6.49 0.60
N SER A 154 7.86 -5.98 1.81
CA SER A 154 8.26 -4.60 2.06
C SER A 154 9.71 -4.54 2.54
N PRO A 155 10.55 -3.66 1.97
CA PRO A 155 11.87 -3.41 2.51
C PRO A 155 11.76 -2.62 3.82
N GLY A 156 12.63 -2.91 4.78
CA GLY A 156 12.53 -2.38 6.13
C GLY A 156 11.79 -3.37 7.03
N GLY A 157 12.48 -3.81 8.07
CA GLY A 157 11.94 -4.71 9.07
C GLY A 157 11.19 -4.00 10.18
N VAL A 158 11.22 -4.60 11.37
CA VAL A 158 10.67 -4.02 12.60
C VAL A 158 11.16 -2.57 12.84
N PHE A 159 10.32 -1.75 13.45
CA PHE A 159 10.60 -0.33 13.70
C PHE A 159 10.08 0.09 15.08
N GLY A 160 10.89 0.87 15.81
CA GLY A 160 10.52 1.44 17.10
C GLY A 160 10.13 0.37 18.12
N THR A 161 8.90 0.43 18.61
CA THR A 161 8.37 -0.51 19.63
C THR A 161 7.90 -1.86 19.08
N ILE A 162 7.88 -2.02 17.75
CA ILE A 162 7.50 -3.28 17.11
C ILE A 162 8.67 -4.27 17.18
N THR A 163 8.37 -5.50 17.54
CA THR A 163 9.29 -6.64 17.57
C THR A 163 8.74 -7.77 16.70
N VAL A 164 9.54 -8.81 16.47
CA VAL A 164 9.10 -9.98 15.70
C VAL A 164 7.93 -10.68 16.42
N GLU A 165 7.95 -10.67 17.75
CA GLU A 165 6.98 -11.35 18.60
C GLU A 165 5.64 -10.62 18.68
N ASN A 166 5.62 -9.29 18.53
CA ASN A 166 4.40 -8.48 18.64
C ASN A 166 3.86 -7.99 17.28
N PHE A 167 4.54 -8.33 16.18
CA PHE A 167 4.15 -7.87 14.86
C PHE A 167 2.73 -8.33 14.49
N GLY A 168 1.87 -7.36 14.17
CA GLY A 168 0.48 -7.61 13.79
C GLY A 168 -0.46 -7.80 14.98
N GLU A 169 0.04 -7.76 16.22
CA GLU A 169 -0.80 -7.86 17.41
C GLU A 169 -1.51 -6.54 17.73
N PRO A 170 -2.79 -6.59 18.16
CA PRO A 170 -3.53 -5.39 18.50
C PRO A 170 -2.84 -4.58 19.60
N GLY A 171 -2.79 -3.25 19.42
CA GLY A 171 -2.23 -2.31 20.40
C GLY A 171 -0.73 -2.01 20.24
N TYR A 172 0.01 -2.75 19.42
CA TYR A 172 1.40 -2.45 19.08
C TYR A 172 1.48 -1.74 17.74
N VAL A 173 1.76 -0.43 17.76
CA VAL A 173 1.75 0.40 16.56
C VAL A 173 2.88 1.43 16.62
N ASP A 174 3.75 1.40 15.62
CA ASP A 174 4.78 2.42 15.42
C ASP A 174 4.95 2.71 13.93
N TYR A 175 5.26 3.96 13.59
CA TYR A 175 5.29 4.45 12.21
C TYR A 175 6.68 4.89 11.81
N ARG A 176 7.27 4.15 10.87
CA ARG A 176 8.49 4.57 10.19
C ARG A 176 8.30 5.88 9.40
N ASN A 177 7.14 6.03 8.75
CA ASN A 177 6.83 7.18 7.90
C ASN A 177 5.53 7.88 8.34
N PRO A 178 5.49 8.57 9.50
CA PRO A 178 4.25 9.14 10.04
C PRO A 178 3.62 10.18 9.09
N ASN A 179 4.42 11.04 8.48
CA ASN A 179 3.92 12.03 7.52
C ASN A 179 3.35 11.38 6.24
N LEU A 180 3.92 10.26 5.78
CA LEU A 180 3.39 9.53 4.63
C LEU A 180 2.07 8.84 4.99
N ALA A 181 1.99 8.29 6.21
CA ALA A 181 0.77 7.69 6.74
C ALA A 181 -0.38 8.71 6.81
N ASP A 182 -0.09 9.95 7.24
CA ASP A 182 -1.04 11.05 7.19
C ASP A 182 -1.46 11.42 5.76
N ALA A 183 -0.52 11.49 4.82
CA ALA A 183 -0.86 11.76 3.42
C ALA A 183 -1.75 10.64 2.82
N MET A 184 -1.46 9.37 3.12
CA MET A 184 -2.29 8.23 2.72
C MET A 184 -3.71 8.30 3.31
N ARG A 185 -3.83 8.78 4.56
CA ARG A 185 -5.13 9.01 5.21
C ARG A 185 -5.90 10.12 4.50
N THR A 186 -5.25 11.22 4.15
CA THR A 186 -5.84 12.33 3.38
C THR A 186 -6.39 11.87 2.03
N PHE A 187 -5.70 10.95 1.35
CA PHE A 187 -6.21 10.36 0.11
C PHE A 187 -7.35 9.35 0.30
N GLY A 188 -7.64 8.94 1.53
CA GLY A 188 -8.62 7.90 1.85
C GLY A 188 -8.12 6.46 1.67
N PHE A 189 -6.81 6.25 1.49
CA PHE A 189 -6.25 4.91 1.31
C PHE A 189 -6.18 4.12 2.62
N VAL A 190 -6.05 4.81 3.76
CA VAL A 190 -6.04 4.22 5.10
C VAL A 190 -7.02 4.97 6.00
N GLN A 191 -7.80 4.23 6.80
CA GLN A 191 -8.89 4.81 7.61
C GLN A 191 -8.54 4.93 9.10
N ARG A 192 -7.84 3.93 9.66
CA ARG A 192 -7.50 3.87 11.08
C ARG A 192 -6.12 3.29 11.28
N PHE A 193 -5.30 4.03 12.01
CA PHE A 193 -3.96 3.65 12.42
C PHE A 193 -3.98 2.35 13.25
N GLY A 194 -3.08 1.41 12.94
CA GLY A 194 -2.96 0.12 13.64
C GLY A 194 -4.02 -0.94 13.32
N MET A 195 -5.05 -0.61 12.54
CA MET A 195 -6.17 -1.54 12.29
C MET A 195 -6.03 -2.35 11.01
N GLY A 196 -5.05 -2.05 10.15
CA GLY A 196 -4.93 -2.66 8.82
C GLY A 196 -4.77 -4.19 8.86
N ILE A 197 -3.81 -4.70 9.64
CA ILE A 197 -3.59 -6.14 9.81
C ILE A 197 -4.80 -6.83 10.47
N PRO A 198 -5.35 -6.34 11.60
CA PRO A 198 -6.57 -6.90 12.17
C PRO A 198 -7.77 -6.95 11.20
N ILE A 199 -7.98 -5.90 10.41
CA ILE A 199 -9.04 -5.86 9.39
C ILE A 199 -8.79 -6.91 8.31
N ALA A 200 -7.55 -7.04 7.83
CA ALA A 200 -7.18 -8.04 6.83
C ALA A 200 -7.43 -9.47 7.34
N ARG A 201 -6.98 -9.79 8.57
CA ARG A 201 -7.24 -11.09 9.22
C ARG A 201 -8.73 -11.40 9.29
N ARG A 202 -9.54 -10.45 9.76
CA ARG A 202 -11.00 -10.59 9.84
C ARG A 202 -11.63 -10.88 8.47
N LEU A 203 -11.29 -10.10 7.45
CA LEU A 203 -11.85 -10.25 6.10
C LEU A 203 -11.46 -11.58 5.44
N LEU A 204 -10.23 -12.04 5.66
CA LEU A 204 -9.75 -13.34 5.20
C LEU A 204 -10.51 -14.48 5.89
N ALA A 205 -10.66 -14.42 7.22
CA ALA A 205 -11.40 -15.41 7.99
C ALA A 205 -12.88 -15.48 7.58
N GLU A 206 -13.55 -14.33 7.40
CA GLU A 206 -14.95 -14.24 6.93
C GLU A 206 -15.13 -14.85 5.53
N SER A 207 -14.08 -14.83 4.71
CA SER A 207 -14.08 -15.40 3.35
C SER A 207 -13.61 -16.87 3.30
N GLY A 208 -13.23 -17.44 4.44
CA GLY A 208 -12.75 -18.82 4.56
C GLY A 208 -11.31 -19.04 4.11
N HIS A 209 -10.49 -17.98 4.04
CA HIS A 209 -9.06 -18.10 3.77
C HIS A 209 -8.28 -18.47 5.04
N PRO A 210 -7.12 -19.13 4.92
CA PRO A 210 -6.17 -19.27 6.01
C PRO A 210 -5.71 -17.90 6.54
N GLU A 211 -5.31 -17.87 7.81
CA GLU A 211 -4.65 -16.70 8.39
C GLU A 211 -3.40 -16.31 7.58
N PRO A 212 -3.18 -15.01 7.31
CA PRO A 212 -1.99 -14.57 6.60
C PRO A 212 -0.74 -14.86 7.43
N LYS A 213 0.30 -15.37 6.75
CA LYS A 213 1.60 -15.62 7.37
C LYS A 213 2.46 -14.36 7.27
N PHE A 214 3.15 -14.03 8.35
CA PHE A 214 4.09 -12.92 8.38
C PHE A 214 5.49 -13.43 8.69
N GLU A 215 6.46 -13.02 7.88
CA GLU A 215 7.88 -13.26 8.08
C GLU A 215 8.55 -11.88 8.18
N ILE A 216 9.14 -11.55 9.32
CA ILE A 216 9.75 -10.23 9.54
C ILE A 216 11.09 -10.39 10.24
N ASP A 217 12.07 -9.60 9.82
CA ASP A 217 13.34 -9.45 10.51
C ASP A 217 13.70 -7.95 10.64
N SER A 218 14.98 -7.61 10.76
CA SER A 218 15.45 -6.22 10.83
C SER A 218 15.52 -5.51 9.46
N THR A 219 15.48 -6.26 8.37
CA THR A 219 15.74 -5.81 7.00
C THR A 219 14.52 -5.87 6.08
N PHE A 220 13.57 -6.76 6.33
CA PHE A 220 12.35 -6.87 5.54
C PHE A 220 11.15 -7.36 6.35
N ALA A 221 9.96 -7.12 5.80
CA ALA A 221 8.72 -7.75 6.22
C ALA A 221 8.03 -8.37 5.01
N ARG A 222 7.54 -9.60 5.14
CA ARG A 222 6.77 -10.33 4.14
C ARG A 222 5.43 -10.75 4.72
N ALA A 223 4.37 -10.53 3.97
CA ALA A 223 3.05 -11.08 4.23
C ALA A 223 2.67 -12.05 3.11
N THR A 224 2.15 -13.22 3.47
CA THR A 224 1.72 -14.26 2.52
C THR A 224 0.25 -14.57 2.76
N ILE A 225 -0.58 -14.33 1.74
CA ILE A 225 -2.01 -14.59 1.74
C ILE A 225 -2.27 -15.82 0.87
N GLN A 226 -2.67 -16.93 1.49
CA GLN A 226 -2.98 -18.17 0.77
C GLN A 226 -4.32 -18.06 0.03
N ALA A 227 -4.41 -18.66 -1.15
CA ALA A 227 -5.68 -18.94 -1.81
C ALA A 227 -6.54 -19.87 -0.94
N ARG A 228 -7.85 -19.89 -1.22
CA ARG A 228 -8.81 -20.78 -0.56
C ARG A 228 -8.72 -22.22 -1.09
#